data_AF-A0A0X3PJJ8-F1
#
_entry.id   AF-A0A0X3PJJ8-F1
#
_cell.length_a   1.000
_cell.length_b   1.000
_cell.length_c   1.000
_cell.angle_alpha   90.00
_cell.angle_beta   90.00
_cell.angle_gamma   90.00
#
_symmetry.space_group_name_H-M   'P 1'
#
loop_
_entity.id
_entity.type
_entity.pdbx_description
1 polymer ?
#
loop_
_entity_poly.entity_id
_entity_poly.type
_entity_poly.pdbx_seq_one_letter_code
_entity_poly.pdbx_strand_id
1 'polypeptide(L)'
;CSPLIEGAAILPDGEDPVLLRPYWLWHPLSRESMLRSLARRIIFTRIPETVNVQKHFFGAFSGSPGGERSKCDAMTSSIKFYLQNVQAYENMLEEERTKYERGRKYLARMMGQDPATFDQSHIDEAVRYFFPSALGSMRARPKLKPPEEIYPQKKKIQFDKTGRPFHDLYYTGKPAFYELMHVCHTFSA
;
A
#
# COMPACT_ATOMS: atom_id res chain seq x y z
N CYS A 1 -30.40 70.57 21.73
CA CYS A 1 -29.43 69.80 22.52
C CYS A 1 -28.98 68.59 21.72
N SER A 2 -27.75 68.58 21.22
CA SER A 2 -27.03 67.34 20.84
C SER A 2 -26.41 66.75 22.14
N PRO A 3 -26.05 65.45 22.24
CA PRO A 3 -25.12 64.72 21.36
C PRO A 3 -25.68 63.38 20.84
N LEU A 4 -25.30 62.87 19.64
CA LEU A 4 -24.11 62.03 19.33
C LEU A 4 -24.04 60.77 20.20
N ILE A 5 -24.11 59.56 19.62
CA ILE A 5 -23.00 58.80 19.01
C ILE A 5 -23.58 57.84 17.94
N GLU A 6 -23.22 58.03 16.66
CA GLU A 6 -22.37 57.15 15.80
C GLU A 6 -22.82 55.68 15.74
N GLY A 7 -23.00 55.00 14.61
CA GLY A 7 -22.88 55.29 13.18
C GLY A 7 -23.50 54.08 12.45
N ALA A 8 -24.43 54.32 11.53
CA ALA A 8 -24.32 54.01 10.10
C ALA A 8 -24.00 52.52 9.79
N ALA A 9 -24.99 51.71 9.41
CA ALA A 9 -25.64 51.63 8.08
C ALA A 9 -25.03 50.45 7.29
N ILE A 10 -25.79 49.36 7.05
CA ILE A 10 -26.75 49.16 5.93
C ILE A 10 -25.99 49.08 4.59
N LEU A 11 -26.19 48.16 3.66
CA LEU A 11 -26.87 46.86 3.48
C LEU A 11 -26.18 46.26 2.20
N PRO A 12 -26.45 45.00 1.84
CA PRO A 12 -25.76 44.24 0.80
C PRO A 12 -26.33 44.48 -0.61
N ASP A 13 -25.68 43.92 -1.63
CA ASP A 13 -26.26 43.05 -2.67
C ASP A 13 -25.27 42.86 -3.85
N GLY A 14 -25.19 41.63 -4.38
CA GLY A 14 -24.89 41.39 -5.81
C GLY A 14 -23.44 41.07 -6.23
N GLU A 15 -23.14 39.77 -6.31
CA GLU A 15 -22.37 39.04 -7.35
C GLU A 15 -21.02 39.56 -7.92
N ASP A 16 -19.94 38.84 -7.55
CA ASP A 16 -18.77 38.38 -8.33
C ASP A 16 -17.82 39.41 -9.02
N PRO A 17 -16.62 39.06 -9.54
CA PRO A 17 -15.61 38.02 -9.23
C PRO A 17 -14.17 38.60 -9.20
N VAL A 18 -13.15 37.73 -9.06
CA VAL A 18 -11.71 37.97 -9.39
C VAL A 18 -10.93 38.87 -8.43
N LEU A 19 -10.22 38.29 -7.45
CA LEU A 19 -8.88 38.76 -7.04
C LEU A 19 -8.20 37.71 -6.12
N LEU A 20 -7.22 36.98 -6.66
CA LEU A 20 -5.91 36.65 -6.05
C LEU A 20 -5.17 35.61 -6.91
N ARG A 21 -4.78 36.04 -8.11
CA ARG A 21 -3.58 35.50 -8.76
C ARG A 21 -2.39 36.34 -8.27
N PRO A 22 -1.33 35.75 -7.70
CA PRO A 22 -0.18 36.51 -7.25
C PRO A 22 0.72 36.95 -8.43
N TYR A 23 1.09 38.23 -8.37
CA TYR A 23 1.93 38.97 -9.31
C TYR A 23 3.37 38.45 -9.33
N TRP A 24 3.74 37.62 -10.31
CA TRP A 24 5.14 37.22 -10.53
C TRP A 24 5.52 37.15 -12.02
N LEU A 25 4.97 38.02 -12.85
CA LEU A 25 5.48 38.20 -14.21
C LEU A 25 5.48 39.69 -14.57
N TRP A 26 6.58 40.13 -15.19
CA TRP A 26 6.92 41.47 -15.70
C TRP A 26 7.80 42.36 -14.80
N HIS A 27 9.12 42.13 -14.83
CA HIS A 27 10.08 43.14 -15.30
C HIS A 27 11.39 42.46 -15.81
N PRO A 28 11.98 42.91 -16.95
CA PRO A 28 13.15 42.31 -17.58
C PRO A 28 14.47 43.05 -17.27
N LEU A 29 15.59 42.42 -17.64
CA LEU A 29 17.00 42.86 -17.59
C LEU A 29 17.73 42.80 -16.24
N SER A 30 18.35 41.63 -15.98
CA SER A 30 19.80 41.57 -15.73
C SER A 30 20.29 40.14 -15.97
N ARG A 31 20.50 39.79 -17.25
CA ARG A 31 21.50 38.78 -17.65
C ARG A 31 22.83 39.42 -17.23
N GLU A 32 23.59 38.93 -16.25
CA GLU A 32 24.59 37.86 -16.46
C GLU A 32 25.18 37.31 -15.15
N SER A 33 24.72 37.68 -13.95
CA SER A 33 25.48 37.40 -12.71
C SER A 33 25.03 36.19 -11.89
N MET A 34 24.05 35.40 -12.33
CA MET A 34 23.51 34.29 -11.52
C MET A 34 23.86 32.87 -12.02
N LEU A 35 24.57 32.73 -13.14
CA LEU A 35 25.02 31.43 -13.66
C LEU A 35 26.42 30.99 -13.17
N ARG A 36 26.94 31.60 -12.10
CA ARG A 36 28.16 31.11 -11.41
C ARG A 36 27.97 30.78 -9.93
N SER A 37 26.80 31.10 -9.34
CA SER A 37 26.55 30.89 -7.90
C SER A 37 25.66 29.67 -7.57
N LEU A 38 24.99 29.07 -8.57
CA LEU A 38 24.19 27.85 -8.40
C LEU A 38 24.76 26.60 -9.09
N ALA A 39 26.04 26.64 -9.49
CA ALA A 39 26.77 25.46 -10.00
C ALA A 39 27.63 24.77 -8.93
N ARG A 40 27.31 24.92 -7.64
CA ARG A 40 27.97 24.22 -6.51
C ARG A 40 27.00 23.71 -5.43
N ARG A 41 25.75 23.43 -5.80
CA ARG A 41 24.77 22.75 -4.92
C ARG A 41 24.00 21.63 -5.64
N ILE A 42 24.58 21.10 -6.73
CA ILE A 42 24.17 19.86 -7.37
C ILE A 42 25.44 19.07 -7.57
N ILE A 43 25.88 18.39 -6.52
CA ILE A 43 26.71 17.18 -6.47
C ILE A 43 26.92 16.96 -4.97
N PHE A 44 26.63 15.73 -4.54
CA PHE A 44 26.94 15.12 -3.25
C PHE A 44 25.77 14.85 -2.28
N THR A 45 25.57 13.55 -2.05
CA THR A 45 24.61 12.85 -1.17
C THR A 45 23.18 12.82 -1.73
N ARG A 46 22.58 11.67 -2.05
CA ARG A 46 22.54 10.41 -1.31
C ARG A 46 22.18 9.28 -2.29
N ILE A 47 23.17 8.48 -2.65
CA ILE A 47 22.96 7.17 -3.30
C ILE A 47 22.23 6.30 -2.26
N PRO A 48 21.06 5.70 -2.56
CA PRO A 48 20.50 4.71 -1.66
C PRO A 48 21.45 3.52 -1.60
N GLU A 49 21.94 3.23 -0.40
CA GLU A 49 22.79 2.10 -0.11
C GLU A 49 22.15 0.82 -0.68
N THR A 50 22.90 0.15 -1.56
CA THR A 50 22.62 -1.23 -1.94
C THR A 50 22.50 -2.05 -0.67
N VAL A 51 21.37 -2.74 -0.49
CA VAL A 51 21.19 -3.76 0.55
C VAL A 51 22.35 -4.76 0.40
N ASN A 52 23.26 -4.71 1.36
CA ASN A 52 24.44 -5.55 1.42
C ASN A 52 24.00 -6.97 1.83
N VAL A 53 23.84 -7.85 0.84
CA VAL A 53 23.46 -9.27 1.05
C VAL A 53 24.66 -10.15 1.42
N GLN A 54 25.83 -9.58 1.78
CA GLN A 54 27.07 -10.36 1.82
C GLN A 54 27.80 -10.45 3.16
N LYS A 55 27.08 -10.40 4.29
CA LYS A 55 27.70 -10.65 5.63
C LYS A 55 26.82 -11.43 6.59
N HIS A 56 26.48 -12.67 6.26
CA HIS A 56 26.01 -13.66 7.26
C HIS A 56 26.58 -15.07 7.06
N PHE A 57 27.71 -15.22 6.35
CA PHE A 57 28.28 -16.55 6.06
C PHE A 57 29.48 -16.97 6.92
N PHE A 58 29.94 -16.17 7.90
CA PHE A 58 30.95 -16.63 8.87
C PHE A 58 30.49 -16.35 10.29
N GLY A 59 29.70 -17.29 10.82
CA GLY A 59 29.44 -17.41 12.26
C GLY A 59 30.57 -18.19 12.90
N ALA A 60 31.47 -17.48 13.57
CA ALA A 60 32.41 -18.05 14.53
C ALA A 60 31.64 -18.71 15.68
N PHE A 61 32.02 -19.93 16.03
CA PHE A 61 31.53 -20.66 17.20
C PHE A 61 32.14 -20.05 18.46
N SER A 62 31.55 -18.97 18.98
CA SER A 62 31.90 -18.44 20.30
C SER A 62 30.99 -19.08 21.34
N GLY A 63 31.50 -20.11 22.03
CA GLY A 63 30.89 -20.59 23.26
C GLY A 63 30.95 -19.49 24.33
N SER A 64 29.80 -19.12 24.88
CA SER A 64 29.70 -18.31 26.10
C SER A 64 28.60 -18.89 26.99
N PRO A 65 28.79 -18.97 28.32
CA PRO A 65 28.04 -19.85 29.19
C PRO A 65 26.84 -19.17 29.87
N GLY A 66 25.88 -19.98 30.30
CA GLY A 66 25.06 -19.68 31.48
C GLY A 66 23.83 -18.81 31.28
N GLY A 67 22.81 -19.35 30.61
CA GLY A 67 21.43 -18.87 30.68
C GLY A 67 20.55 -19.84 29.89
N GLU A 68 19.83 -20.71 30.59
CA GLU A 68 18.91 -21.70 30.02
C GLU A 68 17.75 -21.00 29.29
N ARG A 69 18.00 -20.54 28.06
CA ARG A 69 16.95 -20.43 27.07
C ARG A 69 16.83 -21.81 26.47
N SER A 70 15.66 -22.42 26.59
CA SER A 70 15.42 -23.71 25.98
C SER A 70 15.77 -23.58 24.50
N LYS A 71 16.57 -24.52 23.97
CA LYS A 71 17.03 -24.52 22.57
C LYS A 71 15.86 -24.44 21.57
N CYS A 72 14.66 -24.74 22.05
CA CYS A 72 13.35 -24.68 21.43
C CYS A 72 12.89 -23.25 21.07
N ASP A 73 13.42 -22.20 21.72
CA ASP A 73 12.88 -20.84 21.62
C ASP A 73 13.59 -19.96 20.56
N ALA A 74 14.78 -20.36 20.14
CA ALA A 74 15.55 -19.62 19.14
C ALA A 74 15.07 -19.98 17.73
N MET A 75 14.03 -19.29 17.24
CA MET A 75 13.55 -19.48 15.86
C MET A 75 14.70 -19.31 14.86
N THR A 76 14.83 -20.23 13.91
CA THR A 76 15.80 -20.13 12.83
C THR A 76 15.59 -18.84 12.05
N SER A 77 16.69 -18.20 11.61
CA SER A 77 16.65 -16.95 10.82
C SER A 77 15.70 -17.04 9.62
N SER A 78 15.71 -18.18 8.92
CA SER A 78 14.82 -18.47 7.79
C SER A 78 13.33 -18.46 8.18
N ILE A 79 12.97 -19.03 9.33
CA ILE A 79 11.59 -19.07 9.83
C ILE A 79 11.12 -17.65 10.18
N LYS A 80 11.96 -16.86 10.84
CA LYS A 80 11.64 -15.46 11.20
C LYS A 80 11.33 -14.63 9.96
N PHE A 81 12.18 -14.71 8.93
CA PHE A 81 11.97 -13.98 7.68
C PHE A 81 10.64 -14.37 7.01
N TYR A 82 10.30 -15.66 7.00
CA TYR A 82 9.04 -16.13 6.44
C TYR A 82 7.83 -15.57 7.20
N LEU A 83 7.86 -15.59 8.54
CA LEU A 83 6.78 -15.03 9.37
C LEU A 83 6.62 -13.52 9.15
N GLN A 84 7.72 -12.78 9.05
CA GLN A 84 7.70 -11.35 8.75
C GLN A 84 7.07 -11.06 7.39
N ASN A 85 7.36 -11.86 6.37
CA ASN A 85 6.77 -11.69 5.04
C ASN A 85 5.27 -11.98 5.00
N VAL A 86 4.80 -12.92 5.82
CA VAL A 86 3.36 -13.19 5.97
C VAL A 86 2.67 -12.01 6.64
N GLN A 87 3.20 -11.53 7.77
CA GLN A 87 2.67 -10.36 8.47
C GLN A 87 2.66 -9.11 7.60
N ALA A 88 3.76 -8.84 6.88
CA ALA A 88 3.86 -7.70 5.99
C ALA A 88 2.80 -7.76 4.87
N TYR A 89 2.46 -8.96 4.40
CA TYR A 89 1.42 -9.13 3.40
C TYR A 89 0.00 -8.95 3.95
N GLU A 90 -0.27 -9.44 5.17
CA GLU A 90 -1.54 -9.21 5.86
C GLU A 90 -1.78 -7.71 6.08
N ASN A 91 -0.77 -7.00 6.59
CA ASN A 91 -0.81 -5.54 6.76
C ASN A 91 -1.06 -4.83 5.42
N MET A 92 -0.37 -5.24 4.35
CA MET A 92 -0.59 -4.70 3.01
C MET A 92 -2.04 -4.93 2.54
N LEU A 93 -2.60 -6.12 2.74
CA LEU A 93 -3.99 -6.41 2.38
C LEU A 93 -4.99 -5.56 3.15
N GLU A 94 -4.77 -5.36 4.46
CA GLU A 94 -5.61 -4.49 5.29
C GLU A 94 -5.57 -3.03 4.81
N GLU A 95 -4.38 -2.50 4.51
CA GLU A 95 -4.23 -1.18 3.93
C GLU A 95 -5.01 -1.06 2.61
N GLU A 96 -4.89 -2.04 1.71
CA GLU A 96 -5.61 -2.05 0.43
C GLU A 96 -7.14 -2.16 0.62
N ARG A 97 -7.63 -2.89 1.63
CA ARG A 97 -9.06 -2.90 1.98
C ARG A 97 -9.54 -1.51 2.38
N THR A 98 -8.79 -0.80 3.23
CA THR A 98 -9.16 0.57 3.62
C THR A 98 -9.12 1.55 2.44
N LYS A 99 -8.14 1.42 1.54
CA LYS A 99 -8.04 2.24 0.32
C LYS A 99 -9.22 1.96 -0.61
N TYR A 100 -9.59 0.70 -0.79
CA TYR A 100 -10.76 0.28 -1.57
C TYR A 100 -12.06 0.88 -1.02
N GLU A 101 -12.31 0.80 0.29
CA GLU A 101 -13.52 1.37 0.90
C GLU A 101 -13.59 2.89 0.76
N ARG A 102 -12.47 3.60 0.94
CA ARG A 102 -12.39 5.05 0.70
C ARG A 102 -12.67 5.38 -0.76
N GLY A 103 -12.06 4.63 -1.68
CA GLY A 103 -12.27 4.77 -3.13
C GLY A 103 -13.72 4.53 -3.52
N ARG A 104 -14.36 3.48 -3.01
CA ARG A 104 -15.77 3.17 -3.23
C ARG A 104 -16.68 4.31 -2.76
N LYS A 105 -16.48 4.81 -1.54
CA LYS A 105 -17.27 5.94 -0.99
C LYS A 105 -17.06 7.22 -1.81
N TYR A 106 -15.83 7.47 -2.25
CA TYR A 106 -15.52 8.62 -3.10
C TYR A 106 -16.17 8.51 -4.48
N LEU A 107 -16.13 7.33 -5.09
CA LEU A 107 -16.77 7.08 -6.38
C LEU A 107 -18.29 7.27 -6.30
N ALA A 108 -18.94 6.77 -5.24
CA ALA A 108 -20.37 6.99 -5.01
C ALA A 108 -20.71 8.49 -4.92
N ARG A 109 -19.90 9.28 -4.19
CA ARG A 109 -20.06 10.74 -4.12
C ARG A 109 -19.94 11.42 -5.47
N MET A 110 -18.98 11.01 -6.30
CA MET A 110 -18.80 11.56 -7.66
C MET A 110 -19.97 11.21 -8.59
N MET A 111 -20.60 10.06 -8.38
CA MET A 111 -21.80 9.62 -9.12
C MET A 111 -23.10 10.18 -8.54
N GLY A 112 -23.06 10.89 -7.42
CA GLY A 112 -24.26 11.38 -6.72
C GLY A 112 -25.13 10.27 -6.12
N GLN A 113 -24.57 9.08 -5.90
CA GLN A 113 -25.27 7.92 -5.32
C GLN A 113 -24.91 7.75 -3.84
N ASP A 114 -25.78 7.07 -3.10
CA ASP A 114 -25.53 6.74 -1.69
C ASP A 114 -24.46 5.64 -1.55
N PRO A 115 -23.42 5.83 -0.69
CA PRO A 115 -22.33 4.86 -0.54
C PRO A 115 -22.76 3.49 0.02
N ALA A 116 -23.87 3.41 0.77
CA ALA A 116 -24.34 2.13 1.32
C ALA A 116 -24.97 1.25 0.24
N THR A 117 -25.69 1.86 -0.71
CA THR A 117 -26.38 1.20 -1.84
C THR A 117 -25.45 0.90 -3.03
N PHE A 118 -24.19 1.35 -2.98
CA PHE A 118 -23.27 1.29 -4.11
C PHE A 118 -22.66 -0.12 -4.31
N ASP A 119 -23.24 -0.88 -5.25
CA ASP A 119 -22.83 -2.25 -5.62
C ASP A 119 -21.66 -2.31 -6.63
N GLN A 120 -21.09 -3.50 -6.82
CA GLN A 120 -19.96 -3.72 -7.76
C GLN A 120 -20.33 -3.45 -9.23
N SER A 121 -21.59 -3.68 -9.65
CA SER A 121 -22.04 -3.37 -11.01
C SER A 121 -21.98 -1.87 -11.30
N HIS A 122 -22.45 -1.04 -10.35
CA HIS A 122 -22.40 0.41 -10.42
C HIS A 122 -20.95 0.93 -10.41
N ILE A 123 -20.06 0.29 -9.64
CA ILE A 123 -18.62 0.59 -9.66
C ILE A 123 -18.04 0.36 -11.06
N ASP A 124 -18.30 -0.80 -11.67
CA ASP A 124 -17.74 -1.16 -12.98
C ASP A 124 -18.27 -0.23 -14.10
N GLU A 125 -19.54 0.16 -14.02
CA GLU A 125 -20.14 1.14 -14.95
C GLU A 125 -19.50 2.52 -14.79
N ALA A 126 -19.40 3.02 -13.55
CA ALA A 126 -18.80 4.32 -13.26
C ALA A 126 -17.33 4.37 -13.71
N VAL A 127 -16.54 3.32 -13.44
CA VAL A 127 -15.15 3.22 -13.89
C VAL A 127 -15.06 3.25 -15.42
N ARG A 128 -15.96 2.55 -16.13
CA ARG A 128 -16.00 2.56 -17.59
C ARG A 128 -16.34 3.94 -18.16
N TYR A 129 -17.19 4.70 -17.47
CA TYR A 129 -17.56 6.05 -17.86
C TYR A 129 -16.42 7.06 -17.64
N PHE A 130 -15.83 7.09 -16.43
CA PHE A 130 -14.75 8.03 -16.11
C PHE A 130 -13.44 7.73 -16.85
N PHE A 131 -13.11 6.45 -17.02
CA PHE A 131 -11.86 6.00 -17.63
C PHE A 131 -12.13 5.16 -18.89
N PRO A 132 -12.54 5.80 -20.00
CA PRO A 132 -12.71 5.08 -21.25
C PRO A 132 -11.36 4.53 -21.72
N SER A 133 -11.26 3.20 -21.78
CA SER A 133 -10.08 2.50 -22.30
C SER A 133 -10.41 1.83 -23.63
N ALA A 134 -9.56 2.03 -24.63
CA ALA A 134 -9.66 1.40 -25.95
C ALA A 134 -8.96 0.02 -26.02
N LEU A 135 -8.73 -0.62 -24.88
CA LEU A 135 -8.02 -1.90 -24.80
C LEU A 135 -8.97 -3.05 -25.16
N GLY A 136 -8.59 -3.86 -26.16
CA GLY A 136 -9.38 -5.01 -26.61
C GLY A 136 -9.47 -6.16 -25.59
N SER A 137 -8.49 -6.28 -24.68
CA SER A 137 -8.51 -7.31 -23.64
C SER A 137 -9.21 -6.82 -22.36
N MET A 138 -10.24 -7.54 -21.92
CA MET A 138 -11.02 -7.17 -20.73
C MET A 138 -10.20 -7.20 -19.42
N ARG A 139 -9.06 -7.91 -19.37
CA ARG A 139 -8.19 -7.97 -18.19
C ARG A 139 -7.29 -6.74 -18.05
N ALA A 140 -6.98 -6.06 -19.14
CA ALA A 140 -6.10 -4.89 -19.13
C ALA A 140 -6.85 -3.56 -18.87
N ARG A 141 -8.20 -3.59 -18.92
CA ARG A 141 -9.03 -2.41 -18.65
C ARG A 141 -8.94 -2.02 -17.16
N PRO A 142 -9.07 -0.72 -16.83
CA PRO A 142 -9.13 -0.26 -15.44
C PRO A 142 -10.31 -0.91 -14.70
N LYS A 143 -10.09 -1.33 -13.45
CA LYS A 143 -11.10 -1.96 -12.58
C LYS A 143 -10.87 -1.55 -11.14
N LEU A 144 -11.95 -1.42 -10.38
CA LEU A 144 -11.92 -1.19 -8.94
C LEU A 144 -12.62 -2.37 -8.26
N LYS A 145 -11.85 -3.27 -7.67
CA LYS A 145 -12.34 -4.51 -7.05
C LYS A 145 -11.74 -4.69 -5.66
N PRO A 146 -12.38 -5.48 -4.78
CA PRO A 146 -11.81 -5.80 -3.48
C PRO A 146 -10.44 -6.50 -3.65
N PRO A 147 -9.50 -6.26 -2.72
CA PRO A 147 -8.13 -6.77 -2.84
C PRO A 147 -8.05 -8.31 -2.88
N GLU A 148 -9.01 -9.01 -2.29
CA GLU A 148 -9.06 -10.48 -2.26
C GLU A 148 -9.25 -11.12 -3.64
N GLU A 149 -9.87 -10.39 -4.58
CA GLU A 149 -10.02 -10.85 -5.97
C GLU A 149 -8.82 -10.50 -6.85
N ILE A 150 -8.13 -9.40 -6.53
CA ILE A 150 -7.01 -8.88 -7.33
C ILE A 150 -5.72 -9.59 -6.95
N TYR A 151 -5.44 -9.71 -5.65
CA TYR A 151 -4.23 -10.33 -5.16
C TYR A 151 -4.40 -11.85 -5.05
N PRO A 152 -3.40 -12.63 -5.49
CA PRO A 152 -3.46 -14.08 -5.36
C PRO A 152 -3.42 -14.49 -3.89
N GLN A 153 -4.21 -15.51 -3.53
CA GLN A 153 -4.18 -16.08 -2.18
C GLN A 153 -2.80 -16.68 -1.88
N LYS A 154 -2.15 -16.20 -0.82
CA LYS A 154 -0.89 -16.77 -0.35
C LYS A 154 -1.13 -18.05 0.45
N LYS A 155 -0.21 -19.00 0.32
CA LYS A 155 -0.23 -20.21 1.15
C LYS A 155 -0.08 -19.81 2.61
N LYS A 156 -0.92 -20.39 3.47
CA LYS A 156 -0.81 -20.26 4.92
C LYS A 156 0.52 -20.82 5.41
N ILE A 157 0.96 -20.35 6.56
CA ILE A 157 2.17 -20.84 7.23
C ILE A 157 2.01 -22.36 7.48
N GLN A 158 3.00 -23.14 7.06
CA GLN A 158 2.99 -24.61 7.17
C GLN A 158 3.77 -25.14 8.38
N PHE A 159 4.40 -24.24 9.14
CA PHE A 159 5.27 -24.58 10.25
C PHE A 159 4.91 -23.81 11.51
N ASP A 160 5.18 -24.44 12.65
CA ASP A 160 5.17 -23.76 13.93
C ASP A 160 6.43 -22.90 14.13
N LYS A 161 6.43 -22.05 15.17
CA LYS A 161 7.57 -21.22 15.59
C LYS A 161 8.83 -22.05 15.86
N THR A 162 8.64 -23.29 16.32
CA THR A 162 9.69 -24.29 16.57
C THR A 162 10.29 -24.87 15.28
N GLY A 163 9.68 -24.62 14.12
CA GLY A 163 10.08 -25.19 12.83
C GLY A 163 9.46 -26.56 12.52
N ARG A 164 8.59 -27.09 13.40
CA ARG A 164 7.85 -28.33 13.15
C ARG A 164 6.74 -28.09 12.11
N PRO A 165 6.67 -28.86 11.01
CA PRO A 165 5.55 -28.78 10.08
C PRO A 165 4.22 -29.16 10.73
N PHE A 166 3.12 -28.53 10.31
CA PHE A 166 1.77 -28.87 10.78
C PHE A 166 1.21 -30.13 10.12
N HIS A 167 1.64 -30.42 8.88
CA HIS A 167 1.13 -31.52 8.08
C HIS A 167 2.20 -32.61 7.92
N ASP A 168 1.84 -33.88 8.12
CA ASP A 168 2.82 -34.99 8.10
C ASP A 168 3.47 -35.18 6.73
N LEU A 169 2.67 -35.09 5.66
CA LEU A 169 3.15 -35.14 4.26
C LEU A 169 3.87 -33.85 3.80
N TYR A 170 4.30 -32.96 4.69
CA TYR A 170 4.98 -31.72 4.33
C TYR A 170 6.22 -31.96 3.44
N TYR A 171 7.02 -32.96 3.79
CA TYR A 171 8.28 -33.27 3.08
C TYR A 171 8.08 -33.85 1.66
N THR A 172 6.84 -34.12 1.26
CA THR A 172 6.51 -34.49 -0.13
C THR A 172 6.48 -33.29 -1.08
N GLY A 173 6.51 -32.06 -0.54
CA GLY A 173 6.44 -30.79 -1.29
C GLY A 173 5.04 -30.36 -1.72
N LYS A 174 4.08 -31.29 -1.82
CA LYS A 174 2.67 -31.01 -2.17
C LYS A 174 1.70 -31.73 -1.20
N PRO A 175 1.66 -31.35 0.09
CA PRO A 175 0.90 -32.08 1.11
C PRO A 175 -0.58 -32.25 0.74
N ALA A 176 -1.27 -31.18 0.33
CA ALA A 176 -2.69 -31.24 -0.05
C ALA A 176 -2.99 -32.20 -1.22
N PHE A 177 -2.05 -32.39 -2.15
CA PHE A 177 -2.24 -33.30 -3.28
C PHE A 177 -2.14 -34.77 -2.83
N TYR A 178 -1.11 -35.11 -2.05
CA TYR A 178 -0.92 -36.47 -1.56
C TYR A 178 -1.92 -36.86 -0.48
N GLU A 179 -2.40 -35.91 0.30
CA GLU A 179 -3.51 -36.10 1.25
C GLU A 179 -4.77 -36.54 0.50
N LEU A 180 -5.16 -35.84 -0.56
CA LEU A 180 -6.30 -36.23 -1.40
C LEU A 180 -6.13 -37.62 -2.01
N MET A 181 -4.95 -37.95 -2.54
CA MET A 181 -4.70 -39.29 -3.09
C MET A 181 -4.78 -40.38 -2.04
N HIS A 182 -4.22 -40.15 -0.86
CA HIS A 182 -4.28 -41.09 0.25
C HIS A 182 -5.73 -41.33 0.68
N VAL A 183 -6.49 -40.24 0.86
CA VAL A 183 -7.92 -40.28 1.21
C VAL A 183 -8.71 -41.05 0.14
N CYS A 184 -8.56 -40.72 -1.14
CA CYS A 184 -9.23 -41.43 -2.23
C CYS A 184 -8.89 -42.92 -2.28
N HIS A 185 -7.62 -43.29 -2.07
CA HIS A 185 -7.20 -44.69 -2.01
C HIS A 185 -7.87 -45.42 -0.83
N THR A 186 -7.91 -44.81 0.35
CA THR A 186 -8.54 -45.42 1.53
C THR A 186 -10.05 -45.55 1.41
N PHE A 187 -10.74 -44.65 0.68
CA PHE A 187 -12.18 -44.75 0.45
C PHE A 187 -12.57 -45.75 -0.65
N SER A 188 -11.61 -46.18 -1.49
CA SER A 188 -11.84 -47.15 -2.55
C SER A 188 -11.60 -48.60 -2.13
N ALA A 189 -11.11 -48.83 -0.91
CA ALA A 189 -10.83 -50.14 -0.33
C ALA A 189 -11.89 -50.49 0.73
#